data_AF-A0A7J3TW55-F1
#
_entry.id   AF-A0A7J3TW55-F1
#
_cell.length_a   1.000
_cell.length_b   1.000
_cell.length_c   1.000
_cell.angle_alpha   90.00
_cell.angle_beta   90.00
_cell.angle_gamma   90.00
#
_symmetry.space_group_name_H-M   'P 1'
#
loop_
_entity.id
_entity.type
_entity.pdbx_description
1 polymer ?
#
loop_
_entity_poly.entity_id
_entity_poly.type
_entity_poly.pdbx_seq_one_letter_code
_entity_poly.pdbx_strand_id
1 'polypeptide(L)'
;MALILILVFISPIFGVLLADMVGYHEPLDVAAEALNLPDLTELINWTPLLDYKIPGLPAEVGYIIAGLIGVFIILSIGLLLGKMVRRT
;
A
#
# COMPACT_ATOMS: atom_id res chain seq x y z
N MET A 1 -14.90 -13.10 3.25
CA MET A 1 -14.15 -12.32 4.27
C MET A 1 -12.88 -13.04 4.71
N ALA A 2 -12.96 -14.26 5.24
CA ALA A 2 -11.80 -15.01 5.72
C ALA A 2 -10.64 -15.10 4.70
N LEU A 3 -10.93 -15.42 3.43
CA LEU A 3 -9.92 -15.48 2.38
C LEU A 3 -9.19 -14.14 2.18
N ILE A 4 -9.92 -13.02 2.17
CA ILE A 4 -9.35 -11.68 1.99
C ILE A 4 -8.40 -11.37 3.14
N LEU A 5 -8.79 -11.67 4.38
CA LEU A 5 -7.94 -11.46 5.54
C LEU A 5 -6.66 -12.30 5.44
N ILE A 6 -6.77 -13.58 5.09
CA ILE A 6 -5.60 -14.46 4.88
C ILE A 6 -4.65 -13.87 3.84
N LEU A 7 -5.17 -13.38 2.71
CA LEU A 7 -4.36 -12.75 1.67
C LEU A 7 -3.68 -11.47 2.16
N VAL A 8 -4.37 -10.63 2.94
CA VAL A 8 -3.81 -9.40 3.52
C VAL A 8 -2.69 -9.70 4.52
N PHE A 9 -2.80 -10.77 5.31
CA PHE A 9 -1.73 -11.17 6.24
C PHE A 9 -0.53 -11.83 5.55
N ILE A 10 -0.76 -12.51 4.43
CA ILE A 10 0.29 -13.14 3.63
C ILE A 10 1.01 -12.12 2.73
N SER A 11 0.35 -11.03 2.33
CA SER A 11 0.91 -10.09 1.34
C SER A 11 2.26 -9.44 1.70
N PRO A 12 2.61 -9.14 2.97
CA PRO A 12 3.93 -8.59 3.30
C PRO A 12 5.09 -9.55 2.98
N ILE A 13 4.81 -10.86 2.92
CA ILE A 13 5.80 -11.86 2.51
C ILE A 13 6.28 -11.53 1.10
N PHE A 14 5.38 -11.16 0.20
CA PHE A 14 5.71 -10.82 -1.18
C PHE A 14 6.15 -9.37 -1.35
N GLY A 15 5.42 -8.44 -0.71
CA GLY A 15 5.60 -7.01 -0.92
C GLY A 15 6.77 -6.37 -0.17
N VAL A 16 7.29 -7.03 0.87
CA VAL A 16 8.39 -6.51 1.69
C VAL A 16 9.50 -7.55 1.77
N LEU A 17 9.23 -8.70 2.41
CA LEU A 17 10.29 -9.66 2.75
C LEU A 17 10.99 -10.24 1.51
N LEU A 18 10.23 -10.80 0.57
CA LEU A 18 10.82 -11.40 -0.64
C LEU A 18 11.39 -10.34 -1.58
N ALA A 19 10.80 -9.15 -1.63
CA ALA A 19 11.30 -8.04 -2.45
C ALA A 19 12.68 -7.58 -1.96
N ASP A 20 12.85 -7.42 -0.65
CA ASP A 20 14.14 -7.07 -0.03
C ASP A 20 15.17 -8.19 -0.22
N MET A 21 14.77 -9.46 -0.07
CA MET A 21 15.67 -10.60 -0.24
C MET A 21 16.26 -10.74 -1.64
N VAL A 22 15.52 -10.35 -2.67
CA VAL A 22 16.00 -10.37 -4.06
C VAL A 22 16.69 -9.07 -4.48
N GLY A 23 16.75 -8.08 -3.59
CA GLY A 23 17.27 -6.75 -3.90
C GLY A 23 16.45 -6.07 -4.98
N TYR A 24 15.11 -6.14 -4.90
CA TYR A 24 14.26 -5.44 -5.85
C TYR A 24 14.46 -3.92 -5.70
N HIS A 25 14.80 -3.27 -6.80
CA HIS A 25 14.84 -1.82 -6.92
C HIS A 25 13.90 -1.40 -8.04
N GLU A 26 13.16 -0.30 -7.85
CA GLU A 26 12.29 0.20 -8.91
C GLU A 26 13.14 0.70 -10.09
N PRO A 27 12.75 0.41 -11.34
CA PRO A 27 13.54 0.82 -12.50
C PRO A 27 13.79 2.33 -12.59
N LEU A 28 12.86 3.13 -12.05
CA LEU A 28 12.99 4.58 -11.99
C LEU A 28 14.01 5.04 -10.95
N ASP A 29 14.08 4.37 -9.79
CA ASP A 29 15.09 4.65 -8.77
C ASP A 29 16.49 4.35 -9.31
N VAL A 30 16.67 3.20 -9.97
CA VAL A 30 17.94 2.83 -10.61
C VAL A 30 18.36 3.86 -11.66
N ALA A 31 17.41 4.35 -12.47
CA ALA A 31 17.70 5.39 -13.46
C ALA A 31 18.06 6.73 -12.80
N ALA A 32 17.36 7.10 -11.72
CA ALA A 32 17.64 8.32 -10.96
C ALA A 32 19.03 8.28 -10.32
N GLU A 33 19.40 7.15 -9.69
CA GLU A 33 20.73 6.91 -9.11
C GLU A 33 21.82 6.97 -10.18
N ALA A 34 21.61 6.33 -11.34
CA ALA A 34 22.56 6.37 -12.46
C ALA A 34 22.79 7.79 -12.99
N LEU A 35 21.78 8.67 -12.89
CA LEU A 35 21.85 10.07 -13.28
C LEU A 35 22.24 11.01 -12.12
N ASN A 36 22.51 10.48 -10.91
CA ASN A 36 22.77 11.25 -9.70
C ASN A 36 21.68 12.29 -9.39
N LEU A 37 20.42 11.94 -9.63
CA LEU A 37 19.28 12.81 -9.33
C LEU A 37 18.87 12.67 -7.86
N PRO A 38 18.52 13.78 -7.18
CA PRO A 38 18.02 13.72 -5.81
C PRO A 38 16.60 13.15 -5.77
N ASP A 39 16.29 12.40 -4.72
CA ASP A 39 14.91 12.02 -4.42
C ASP A 39 14.14 13.25 -3.91
N LEU A 40 13.06 13.60 -4.62
CA LEU A 40 12.19 14.72 -4.30
C LEU A 40 10.83 14.27 -3.74
N THR A 41 10.62 12.96 -3.57
CA THR A 41 9.33 12.36 -3.23
C THR A 41 8.80 12.91 -1.91
N GLU A 42 9.63 12.95 -0.87
CA GLU A 42 9.25 13.51 0.44
C GLU A 42 9.19 15.06 0.45
N LEU A 43 9.86 15.72 -0.49
CA LEU A 43 9.84 17.19 -0.58
C LEU A 43 8.56 17.71 -1.25
N ILE A 44 8.08 16.98 -2.26
CA ILE A 44 6.96 17.41 -3.10
C ILE A 44 5.63 16.84 -2.57
N ASN A 45 5.63 15.63 -2.03
CA ASN A 45 4.40 14.97 -1.58
C ASN A 45 4.14 15.22 -0.09
N TRP A 46 2.99 15.81 0.22
CA TRP A 46 2.52 16.07 1.59
C TRP A 46 1.54 15.02 2.12
N THR A 47 1.25 13.97 1.34
CA THR A 47 0.15 13.05 1.64
C THR A 47 0.43 12.23 2.90
N PRO A 48 -0.55 12.07 3.81
CA PRO A 48 -0.33 11.40 5.10
C PRO A 48 -0.05 9.89 4.98
N LEU A 49 -0.28 9.30 3.81
CA LEU A 49 -0.02 7.89 3.48
C LEU A 49 0.82 7.79 2.20
N LEU A 50 1.92 8.56 2.13
CA LEU A 50 2.88 8.49 1.03
C LEU A 50 3.34 7.04 0.85
N ASP A 51 3.34 6.55 -0.39
CA ASP A 51 3.63 5.15 -0.76
C ASP A 51 2.79 4.11 0.01
N TYR A 52 1.61 4.49 0.48
CA TYR A 52 0.77 3.67 1.36
C TYR A 52 1.46 3.26 2.67
N LYS A 53 2.54 3.96 3.05
CA LYS A 53 3.24 3.77 4.31
C LYS A 53 2.51 4.52 5.42
N ILE A 54 2.63 3.98 6.63
CA ILE A 54 2.13 4.62 7.83
C ILE A 54 3.35 5.12 8.62
N PRO A 55 3.48 6.44 8.83
CA PRO A 55 4.62 7.00 9.56
C PRO A 55 4.78 6.37 10.94
N GLY A 56 6.00 5.96 11.27
CA GLY A 56 6.33 5.38 12.58
C GLY A 56 6.01 3.89 12.74
N LEU A 57 5.57 3.19 11.68
CA LEU A 57 5.37 1.74 11.69
C LEU A 57 6.40 0.99 10.83
N PRO A 58 6.77 -0.25 11.20
CA PRO A 58 7.53 -1.15 10.33
C PRO A 58 6.81 -1.39 9.00
N ALA A 59 7.57 -1.59 7.92
CA ALA A 59 7.03 -1.74 6.57
C ALA A 59 6.02 -2.89 6.47
N GLU A 60 6.30 -4.01 7.13
CA GLU A 60 5.45 -5.20 7.14
C GLU A 60 4.09 -4.91 7.79
N VAL A 61 4.11 -4.19 8.91
CA VAL A 61 2.89 -3.79 9.64
C VAL A 61 2.12 -2.74 8.85
N GLY A 62 2.82 -1.75 8.28
CA GLY A 62 2.24 -0.73 7.42
C GLY A 62 1.51 -1.35 6.22
N TYR A 63 2.11 -2.36 5.59
CA TYR A 63 1.55 -3.07 4.44
C TYR A 63 0.22 -3.76 4.78
N ILE A 64 0.15 -4.44 5.94
CA ILE A 64 -1.08 -5.07 6.43
C ILE A 64 -2.17 -4.02 6.65
N ILE A 65 -1.84 -2.93 7.35
CA ILE A 65 -2.82 -1.90 7.69
C ILE A 65 -3.32 -1.20 6.43
N ALA A 66 -2.45 -0.86 5.48
CA ALA A 66 -2.85 -0.31 4.19
C ALA A 66 -3.82 -1.24 3.45
N GLY A 67 -3.53 -2.55 3.46
CA GLY A 67 -4.42 -3.57 2.92
C GLY A 67 -5.80 -3.60 3.60
N LEU A 68 -5.84 -3.53 4.94
CA LEU A 68 -7.10 -3.48 5.70
C LEU A 68 -7.90 -2.20 5.41
N ILE A 69 -7.23 -1.05 5.29
CA ILE A 69 -7.86 0.22 4.92
C ILE A 69 -8.50 0.10 3.54
N GLY A 70 -7.78 -0.42 2.55
CA GLY A 70 -8.31 -0.65 1.20
C GLY A 70 -9.55 -1.55 1.21
N VAL A 71 -9.48 -2.69 1.91
CA VAL A 71 -10.62 -3.61 2.07
C VAL A 71 -11.82 -2.89 2.71
N PHE A 72 -11.59 -2.14 3.78
CA PHE A 72 -12.63 -1.39 4.47
C PHE A 72 -13.31 -0.36 3.57
N ILE A 73 -12.53 0.41 2.81
CA ILE A 73 -13.06 1.42 1.88
C ILE A 73 -13.94 0.77 0.81
N ILE A 74 -13.46 -0.28 0.15
CA ILE A 74 -14.19 -0.94 -0.93
C ILE A 74 -15.50 -1.56 -0.41
N LEU A 75 -15.46 -2.23 0.73
CA LEU A 75 -16.66 -2.81 1.34
C LEU A 75 -17.65 -1.72 1.75
N SER A 76 -17.19 -0.63 2.35
CA SER A 76 -18.03 0.49 2.74
C SER A 76 -18.75 1.10 1.55
N ILE A 77 -18.02 1.38 0.46
CA ILE A 77 -18.60 1.90 -0.78
C ILE A 77 -19.65 0.93 -1.33
N GLY A 78 -19.32 -0.36 -1.45
CA GLY A 78 -20.24 -1.36 -1.99
C GLY A 78 -21.52 -1.50 -1.17
N LEU A 79 -21.41 -1.50 0.16
CA LEU A 79 -22.55 -1.58 1.07
C LEU A 79 -23.42 -0.31 1.02
N LEU A 80 -22.80 0.87 0.98
CA LEU A 80 -23.51 2.15 0.88
C LEU A 80 -24.28 2.25 -0.44
N LEU A 81 -23.61 1.98 -1.57
CA LEU A 81 -24.24 1.98 -2.88
C LEU A 81 -25.38 0.95 -2.97
N GLY A 82 -25.14 -0.28 -2.49
CA GLY A 82 -26.16 -1.33 -2.46
C GLY A 82 -27.38 -0.94 -1.62
N LYS A 83 -27.17 -0.23 -0.51
CA LYS A 83 -28.26 0.30 0.33
C LYS A 83 -29.03 1.44 -0.35
N MET A 84 -28.36 2.31 -1.10
CA MET A 84 -29.00 3.40 -1.84
C MET A 84 -29.86 2.88 -2.99
N VAL A 85 -29.35 1.91 -3.76
CA VAL A 85 -30.08 1.29 -4.87
C VAL A 85 -31.33 0.58 -4.37
N ARG A 86 -31.26 -0.17 -3.25
CA ARG A 86 -32.43 -0.86 -2.69
C ARG A 86 -33.48 0.06 -2.06
N ARG A 87 -33.15 1.32 -1.80
CA ARG A 87 -34.07 2.32 -1.22
C ARG A 87 -34.78 3.16 -2.28
N THR A 88 -34.37 3.05 -3.55
CA THR A 88 -35.05 3.64 -4.70
C THR A 88 -36.00 2.61 -5.31
#